data_AF-A0A7R9DNB2-F1
#
_entry.id   AF-A0A7R9DNB2-F1
#
_cell.length_a   1.000
_cell.length_b   1.000
_cell.length_c   1.000
_cell.angle_alpha   90.00
_cell.angle_beta   90.00
_cell.angle_gamma   90.00
#
_symmetry.space_group_name_H-M   'P 1'
#
loop_
_entity.id
_entity.type
_entity.pdbx_description
1 polymer ?
#
loop_
_entity_poly.entity_id
_entity_poly.type
_entity_poly.pdbx_seq_one_letter_code
_entity_poly.pdbx_strand_id
1 'polypeptide(L)'
;MSSSDEFGENQTAPLTMIQFERNVLASISDLSNELEFLGFSALPSFNVDSTHLDSNTLIILLTSLIKVTWRLARRLQTNVIVHQERESKHCRVADDNSSLKAQVQLLKSDVSKKEEQLFTSDSKHKELKIKFDKAQRDLKHEKEEVGFCSKDENFN
;
A
#
# COMPACT_ATOMS: atom_id res chain seq x y z
N MET A 1 -14.52 41.03 -56.68
CA MET A 1 -13.22 41.70 -56.96
C MET A 1 -13.04 42.74 -55.86
N SER A 2 -12.09 42.71 -54.93
CA SER A 2 -11.09 41.74 -54.50
C SER A 2 -10.95 42.00 -53.00
N SER A 3 -11.05 40.96 -52.18
CA SER A 3 -10.61 41.01 -50.78
C SER A 3 -9.19 40.47 -50.80
N SER A 4 -8.20 41.34 -50.61
CA SER A 4 -6.81 40.96 -50.52
C SER A 4 -6.57 40.29 -49.17
N ASP A 5 -6.34 38.98 -49.21
CA ASP A 5 -5.81 38.21 -48.09
C ASP A 5 -4.34 38.62 -47.86
N GLU A 6 -4.08 39.37 -46.79
CA GLU A 6 -2.73 39.51 -46.23
C GLU A 6 -2.41 38.22 -45.46
N PHE A 7 -1.88 37.23 -46.16
CA PHE A 7 -1.11 36.15 -45.54
C PHE A 7 0.18 36.74 -44.99
N GLY A 8 0.19 37.02 -43.69
CA GLY A 8 1.40 37.29 -42.93
C GLY A 8 2.28 36.04 -42.91
N GLU A 9 3.21 35.95 -43.87
CA GLU A 9 4.38 35.09 -43.75
C GLU A 9 5.15 35.52 -42.50
N ASN A 10 5.00 34.76 -41.42
CA ASN A 10 5.94 34.81 -40.29
C ASN A 10 7.29 34.27 -40.78
N GLN A 11 8.05 35.11 -41.48
CA GLN A 11 9.45 34.87 -41.78
C GLN A 11 10.23 35.01 -40.47
N THR A 12 10.47 33.89 -39.79
CA THR A 12 11.46 33.80 -38.72
C THR A 12 12.82 34.10 -39.35
N ALA A 13 13.31 35.32 -39.20
CA ALA A 13 14.62 35.71 -39.68
C ALA A 13 15.69 34.73 -39.13
N PRO A 14 16.65 34.28 -39.95
CA PRO A 14 17.71 33.39 -39.48
C PRO A 14 18.49 34.09 -38.37
N LEU A 15 18.57 33.44 -37.20
CA LEU A 15 19.34 33.93 -36.06
C LEU A 15 20.78 34.16 -36.50
N THR A 16 21.35 35.31 -36.12
CA THR A 16 22.78 35.52 -36.26
C THR A 16 23.52 34.46 -35.44
N MET A 17 24.69 34.00 -35.90
CA MET A 17 25.50 32.98 -35.21
C MET A 17 25.72 33.33 -33.72
N ILE A 18 25.92 34.61 -33.43
CA ILE A 18 26.07 35.16 -32.07
C ILE A 18 24.80 34.96 -31.22
N GLN A 19 23.62 35.13 -31.81
CA GLN A 19 22.35 34.94 -31.11
C GLN A 19 22.10 33.44 -30.83
N PHE A 20 22.48 32.56 -31.76
CA PHE A 20 22.41 31.12 -31.56
C PHE A 20 23.31 30.67 -30.40
N GLU A 21 24.57 31.12 -30.37
CA GLU A 21 25.51 30.78 -29.29
C GLU A 21 25.03 31.26 -27.92
N ARG A 22 24.49 32.49 -27.84
CA ARG A 22 23.91 33.00 -26.58
C ARG A 22 22.72 32.18 -26.10
N ASN A 23 21.83 31.77 -27.02
CA ASN A 23 20.69 30.93 -26.67
C ASN A 23 21.16 29.55 -26.15
N VAL A 24 22.17 28.96 -26.80
CA VAL A 24 22.76 27.69 -26.35
C VAL A 24 23.35 27.82 -24.94
N LEU A 25 24.11 28.88 -24.66
CA LEU A 25 24.70 29.12 -23.33
C LEU A 25 23.64 29.32 -22.25
N ALA A 26 22.58 30.08 -22.55
CA ALA A 26 21.45 30.25 -21.64
C ALA A 26 20.77 28.91 -21.32
N SER A 27 20.46 28.12 -22.35
CA SER A 27 19.85 26.79 -22.17
C SER A 27 20.74 25.80 -21.40
N ILE A 28 22.07 25.87 -21.57
CA ILE A 28 23.01 25.06 -20.79
C ILE A 28 22.97 25.45 -19.31
N SER A 29 22.90 26.74 -19.01
CA SER A 29 22.78 27.24 -17.64
C SER A 29 21.49 26.75 -16.98
N ASP A 30 20.36 26.89 -17.68
CA ASP A 30 19.06 26.42 -17.18
C ASP A 30 19.07 24.90 -16.94
N LEU A 31 19.55 24.14 -17.92
CA LEU A 31 19.69 22.68 -17.80
C LEU A 31 20.63 22.29 -16.65
N SER A 32 21.72 23.04 -16.44
CA SER A 32 22.64 22.78 -15.34
C SER A 32 21.95 22.94 -13.98
N ASN A 33 21.15 23.99 -13.81
CA ASN A 33 20.37 24.22 -12.59
C ASN A 33 19.35 23.10 -12.34
N GLU A 34 18.65 22.66 -13.37
CA GLU A 34 17.71 21.53 -13.28
C GLU A 34 18.43 20.22 -12.91
N LEU A 35 19.60 19.98 -13.49
CA LEU A 35 20.41 18.81 -13.19
C LEU A 35 20.89 18.80 -11.73
N GLU A 36 21.34 19.94 -11.21
CA GLU A 36 21.70 20.08 -9.79
C GLU A 36 20.52 19.83 -8.87
N PHE A 37 19.34 20.38 -9.19
CA PHE A 37 18.11 20.13 -8.45
C PHE A 37 17.78 18.63 -8.38
N LEU A 38 18.01 17.90 -9.47
CA LEU A 38 17.83 16.45 -9.54
C LEU A 38 18.98 15.65 -8.86
N GLY A 39 20.00 16.33 -8.33
CA GLY A 39 21.15 15.74 -7.64
C GLY A 39 22.24 15.23 -8.58
N PHE A 40 22.30 15.73 -9.81
CA PHE A 40 23.40 15.47 -10.76
C PHE A 40 24.43 16.60 -10.71
N SER A 41 25.63 16.32 -11.23
CA SER A 41 26.66 17.34 -11.39
C SER A 41 26.24 18.37 -12.45
N ALA A 42 26.40 19.66 -12.14
CA ALA A 42 26.28 20.74 -13.11
C ALA A 42 27.06 20.47 -14.40
N LEU A 43 26.55 21.02 -15.50
CA LEU A 43 27.30 21.08 -16.74
C LEU A 43 28.47 22.06 -16.59
N PRO A 44 29.55 21.88 -17.37
CA PRO A 44 30.68 22.81 -17.32
C PRO A 44 30.18 24.24 -17.60
N SER A 45 30.54 25.18 -16.72
CA SER A 45 30.18 26.60 -16.89
C SER A 45 31.05 27.23 -17.98
N PHE A 46 30.44 27.95 -18.91
CA PHE A 46 31.13 28.66 -19.97
C PHE A 46 30.85 30.15 -19.87
N ASN A 47 31.88 30.98 -20.10
CA ASN A 47 31.73 32.43 -20.02
C ASN A 47 30.84 32.94 -21.16
N VAL A 48 29.74 33.60 -20.82
CA VAL A 48 28.76 34.20 -21.75
C VAL A 48 29.35 35.37 -22.53
N ASP A 49 30.45 35.95 -22.04
CA ASP A 49 31.17 37.05 -22.72
C ASP A 49 32.11 36.56 -23.83
N SER A 50 32.35 35.25 -23.93
CA SER A 50 33.13 34.66 -25.01
C SER A 50 32.26 34.55 -26.27
N THR A 51 32.53 35.39 -27.26
CA THR A 51 31.77 35.50 -28.52
C THR A 51 31.92 34.31 -29.48
N HIS A 52 32.42 33.16 -29.02
CA HIS A 52 32.69 32.02 -29.88
C HIS A 52 32.74 30.71 -29.07
N LEU A 53 31.85 29.76 -29.37
CA LEU A 53 32.01 28.38 -28.90
C LEU A 53 33.03 27.67 -29.80
N ASP A 54 34.24 27.42 -29.27
CA ASP A 54 35.18 26.51 -29.93
C ASP A 54 34.64 25.07 -29.94
N SER A 55 35.04 24.29 -30.95
CA SER A 55 34.73 22.88 -31.12
C SER A 55 35.07 22.05 -29.87
N ASN A 56 36.19 22.36 -29.21
CA ASN A 56 36.57 21.68 -27.97
C ASN A 56 35.56 21.87 -26.83
N THR A 57 35.04 23.10 -26.69
CA THR A 57 34.00 23.46 -25.71
C THR A 57 32.72 22.66 -25.96
N LEU A 58 32.31 22.55 -27.23
CA LEU A 58 31.15 21.76 -27.64
C LEU A 58 31.35 20.26 -27.38
N ILE A 59 32.53 19.72 -27.65
CA ILE A 59 32.84 18.31 -27.38
C ILE A 59 32.80 18.02 -25.87
N ILE A 60 33.34 18.92 -25.04
CA ILE A 60 33.31 18.78 -23.58
C ILE A 60 31.87 18.82 -23.06
N LEU A 61 31.08 19.78 -23.53
CA LEU A 61 29.66 19.90 -23.18
C LEU A 61 28.88 18.65 -23.58
N LEU A 62 29.02 18.20 -24.83
CA LEU A 62 28.32 17.01 -25.34
C LEU A 62 28.72 15.77 -24.55
N THR A 63 30.00 15.61 -24.25
CA THR A 63 30.49 14.48 -23.44
C THR A 63 29.91 14.52 -22.02
N SER A 64 29.82 15.72 -21.42
CA SER A 64 29.21 15.88 -20.10
C SER A 64 27.70 15.56 -20.14
N LEU A 65 27.00 16.07 -21.15
CA LEU A 65 25.57 15.83 -21.34
C LEU A 65 25.28 14.33 -21.53
N ILE A 66 26.05 13.63 -22.38
CA ILE A 66 25.92 12.18 -22.57
C ILE A 66 26.12 11.44 -21.24
N LYS A 67 27.12 11.82 -20.44
CA LYS A 67 27.37 11.20 -19.12
C LYS A 67 26.22 11.42 -18.16
N VAL A 68 25.67 12.63 -18.09
CA VAL A 68 24.55 12.95 -17.20
C VAL A 68 23.29 12.24 -17.64
N THR A 69 22.95 12.28 -18.94
CA THR A 69 21.81 11.56 -19.52
C THR A 69 21.91 10.05 -19.27
N TRP A 70 23.09 9.47 -19.40
CA TRP A 70 23.30 8.05 -19.08
C TRP A 70 23.04 7.72 -17.60
N ARG A 71 23.52 8.57 -16.68
CA ARG A 71 23.26 8.41 -15.25
C ARG A 71 21.77 8.56 -14.94
N LEU A 72 21.10 9.51 -15.58
CA LEU A 72 19.66 9.72 -15.44
C LEU A 72 18.87 8.49 -15.90
N ALA A 73 19.17 7.97 -17.11
CA ALA A 73 18.54 6.76 -17.64
C ALA A 73 18.72 5.57 -16.69
N ARG A 74 19.92 5.38 -16.15
CA ARG A 74 20.19 4.31 -15.17
C ARG A 74 19.39 4.50 -13.88
N ARG A 75 19.32 5.73 -13.35
CA ARG A 75 18.54 6.03 -12.14
C ARG A 75 17.05 5.79 -12.35
N LEU A 76 16.50 6.21 -13.50
CA LEU A 76 15.11 5.93 -13.88
C LEU A 76 14.85 4.42 -13.94
N GLN A 77 15.72 3.66 -14.59
CA GLN A 77 15.58 2.19 -14.66
C GLN A 77 15.59 1.56 -13.25
N THR A 78 16.51 1.97 -12.38
CA THR A 78 16.54 1.47 -11.00
C THR A 78 15.28 1.85 -10.22
N ASN A 79 14.75 3.06 -10.43
CA ASN A 79 13.54 3.52 -9.76
C ASN A 79 12.33 2.70 -10.22
N VAL A 80 12.20 2.42 -11.52
CA VAL A 80 11.14 1.57 -12.08
C VAL A 80 11.18 0.17 -11.46
N ILE A 81 12.37 -0.44 -11.33
CA ILE A 81 12.53 -1.77 -10.71
C ILE A 81 12.09 -1.73 -9.24
N VAL A 82 12.55 -0.74 -8.47
CA VAL A 82 12.18 -0.60 -7.05
C VAL A 82 10.68 -0.33 -6.89
N HIS A 83 10.08 0.45 -7.78
CA HIS A 83 8.65 0.70 -7.79
C HIS A 83 7.87 -0.60 -8.03
N GLN A 84 8.26 -1.37 -9.04
CA GLN A 84 7.63 -2.65 -9.35
C GLN A 84 7.76 -3.66 -8.20
N GLU A 85 8.92 -3.69 -7.52
CA GLU A 85 9.11 -4.53 -6.34
C GLU A 85 8.23 -4.09 -5.17
N ARG A 86 8.10 -2.77 -4.94
CA ARG A 86 7.21 -2.21 -3.91
C ARG A 86 5.76 -2.56 -4.21
N GLU A 87 5.33 -2.44 -5.46
CA GLU A 87 3.97 -2.75 -5.88
C GLU A 87 3.65 -4.24 -5.71
N SER A 88 4.57 -5.13 -6.10
CA SER A 88 4.44 -6.56 -5.86
C SER A 88 4.31 -6.90 -4.37
N LYS A 89 5.13 -6.27 -3.51
CA LYS A 89 5.02 -6.42 -2.04
C LYS A 89 3.68 -5.90 -1.53
N HIS A 90 3.20 -4.77 -2.03
CA HIS A 90 1.92 -4.18 -1.65
C HIS A 90 0.76 -5.12 -2.00
N CYS A 91 0.73 -5.68 -3.22
CA CYS A 91 -0.28 -6.65 -3.62
C CYS A 91 -0.28 -7.88 -2.70
N ARG A 92 0.90 -8.45 -2.40
CA ARG A 92 1.00 -9.60 -1.49
C ARG A 92 0.45 -9.28 -0.10
N VAL A 93 0.78 -8.12 0.45
CA VAL A 93 0.26 -7.68 1.76
C VAL A 93 -1.27 -7.47 1.71
N ALA A 94 -1.80 -6.96 0.61
CA ALA A 94 -3.24 -6.82 0.42
C ALA A 94 -3.95 -8.18 0.40
N ASP A 95 -3.38 -9.15 -0.32
CA ASP A 95 -3.90 -10.52 -0.37
C ASP A 95 -3.85 -11.19 1.01
N ASP A 96 -2.73 -11.11 1.71
CA ASP A 96 -2.56 -11.65 3.07
C ASP A 96 -3.59 -11.02 4.03
N ASN A 97 -3.78 -9.70 3.97
CA ASN A 97 -4.78 -9.00 4.77
C ASN A 97 -6.21 -9.45 4.46
N SER A 98 -6.52 -9.68 3.19
CA SER A 98 -7.84 -10.17 2.78
C SER A 98 -8.11 -11.57 3.34
N SER A 99 -7.11 -12.45 3.30
CA SER A 99 -7.16 -13.80 3.85
C SER A 99 -7.34 -13.78 5.37
N LEU A 100 -6.53 -12.99 6.07
CA LEU A 100 -6.65 -12.83 7.53
C LEU A 100 -8.02 -12.28 7.93
N LYS A 101 -8.55 -11.30 7.20
CA LYS A 101 -9.89 -10.76 7.46
C LYS A 101 -10.97 -11.84 7.33
N ALA A 102 -10.88 -12.70 6.32
CA ALA A 102 -11.80 -13.83 6.14
C ALA A 102 -11.67 -14.84 7.29
N GLN A 103 -10.45 -15.21 7.69
CA GLN A 103 -10.21 -16.11 8.82
C GLN A 103 -10.77 -15.55 10.13
N VAL A 104 -10.57 -14.26 10.39
CA VAL A 104 -11.13 -13.59 11.58
C VAL A 104 -12.65 -13.61 11.56
N GLN A 105 -13.29 -13.41 10.41
CA GLN A 105 -14.75 -13.49 10.29
C GLN A 105 -15.25 -14.91 10.59
N LEU A 106 -14.56 -15.93 10.08
CA LEU A 106 -14.89 -17.33 10.34
C LEU A 106 -14.77 -17.66 11.85
N LEU A 107 -13.64 -17.28 12.46
CA LEU A 107 -13.41 -17.49 13.89
C LEU A 107 -14.46 -16.79 14.75
N LYS A 108 -14.88 -15.57 14.40
CA LYS A 108 -15.96 -14.87 15.10
C LYS A 108 -17.29 -15.63 15.01
N SER A 109 -17.61 -16.18 13.84
CA SER A 109 -18.81 -17.02 13.66
C SER A 109 -18.74 -18.27 14.53
N ASP A 110 -17.59 -18.94 14.56
CA ASP A 110 -17.41 -20.17 15.32
C ASP A 110 -17.44 -19.93 16.83
N VAL A 111 -16.83 -18.84 17.32
CA VAL A 111 -16.92 -18.44 18.73
C VAL A 111 -18.38 -18.22 19.12
N SER A 112 -19.14 -17.46 18.32
CA SER A 112 -20.55 -17.20 18.61
C SER A 112 -21.39 -18.48 18.67
N LYS A 113 -21.17 -19.42 17.74
CA LYS A 113 -21.83 -20.74 17.77
C LYS A 113 -21.46 -21.54 19.01
N LYS A 114 -20.20 -21.48 19.43
CA LYS A 114 -19.71 -22.20 20.61
C LYS A 114 -20.29 -21.62 21.91
N GLU A 115 -20.41 -20.30 21.99
CA GLU A 115 -21.07 -19.62 23.10
C GLU A 115 -22.55 -20.03 23.21
N GLU A 116 -23.27 -20.09 22.09
CA GLU A 116 -24.67 -20.55 22.07
C GLU A 116 -24.80 -22.02 22.50
N GLN A 117 -23.90 -22.89 22.02
CA GLN A 117 -23.84 -24.30 22.43
C GLN A 117 -23.60 -24.44 23.93
N LEU A 118 -22.68 -23.63 24.47
CA LEU A 118 -22.33 -23.64 25.90
C LEU A 118 -23.52 -23.18 26.74
N PHE A 119 -24.17 -22.08 26.36
CA PHE A 119 -25.38 -21.60 27.04
C PHE A 119 -26.50 -22.66 27.07
N THR A 120 -26.73 -23.33 25.93
CA THR A 120 -27.73 -24.40 25.81
C THR A 120 -27.37 -25.59 26.71
N SER A 121 -26.09 -25.98 26.74
CA SER A 121 -25.61 -27.08 27.58
C SER A 121 -25.76 -26.75 29.07
N ASP A 122 -25.40 -25.54 29.49
CA ASP A 122 -25.54 -25.08 30.87
C ASP A 122 -27.01 -25.06 31.32
N SER A 123 -27.92 -24.62 30.45
CA SER A 123 -29.36 -24.65 30.74
C SER A 123 -29.87 -26.08 30.96
N LYS A 124 -29.47 -27.02 30.09
CA LYS A 124 -29.83 -28.44 30.23
C LYS A 124 -29.23 -29.04 31.50
N HIS A 125 -27.99 -28.69 31.83
CA HIS A 125 -27.36 -29.15 33.06
C HIS A 125 -28.13 -28.68 34.30
N LYS A 126 -28.51 -27.39 34.35
CA LYS A 126 -29.32 -26.84 35.45
C LYS A 126 -30.66 -27.56 35.58
N GLU A 127 -31.34 -27.81 34.46
CA GLU A 127 -32.61 -28.56 34.46
C GLU A 127 -32.44 -29.98 35.00
N LEU A 128 -31.43 -30.71 34.52
CA LEU A 128 -31.14 -32.06 35.00
C LEU A 128 -30.77 -32.09 36.48
N LYS A 129 -30.03 -31.07 36.95
CA LYS A 129 -29.66 -30.93 38.35
C LYS A 129 -30.90 -30.77 39.24
N ILE A 130 -31.85 -29.93 38.84
CA ILE A 130 -33.13 -29.77 39.54
C ILE A 130 -33.92 -31.09 39.58
N LYS A 131 -34.00 -31.81 38.46
CA LYS A 131 -34.68 -33.11 38.39
C LYS A 131 -34.02 -34.16 39.28
N PHE A 132 -32.69 -34.21 39.29
CA PHE A 132 -31.92 -35.10 40.14
C PHE A 132 -32.16 -34.79 41.63
N ASP A 133 -32.06 -33.52 42.03
CA ASP A 133 -32.26 -33.09 43.42
C ASP A 133 -33.71 -33.32 43.88
N LYS A 134 -34.70 -33.27 42.97
CA LYS A 134 -36.08 -33.69 43.26
C LYS A 134 -36.17 -35.21 43.47
N ALA A 135 -35.70 -36.01 42.52
CA ALA A 135 -35.74 -37.47 42.61
C ALA A 135 -35.02 -38.00 43.87
N GLN A 136 -33.91 -37.36 44.25
CA GLN A 136 -33.18 -37.69 45.47
C GLN A 136 -34.02 -37.44 46.74
N ARG A 137 -34.79 -36.35 46.78
CA ARG A 137 -35.69 -36.06 47.91
C ARG A 137 -36.86 -37.04 47.94
N ASP A 138 -37.47 -37.30 46.79
CA ASP A 138 -38.60 -38.23 46.67
C ASP A 138 -38.18 -39.64 47.15
N LEU A 139 -37.00 -40.12 46.72
CA LEU A 139 -36.45 -41.41 47.14
C LEU A 139 -36.14 -41.45 48.66
N LYS A 140 -35.66 -40.34 49.22
CA LYS A 140 -35.43 -40.24 50.67
C LYS A 140 -36.75 -40.36 51.45
N HIS A 141 -37.79 -39.67 50.99
CA HIS A 141 -39.12 -39.72 51.59
C HIS A 141 -39.72 -41.13 51.52
N GLU A 142 -39.69 -41.76 50.35
CA GLU A 142 -40.21 -43.11 50.16
C GLU A 142 -39.46 -44.13 51.04
N LYS A 143 -38.15 -43.99 51.18
CA LYS A 143 -37.35 -44.83 52.10
C LYS A 143 -37.75 -44.64 53.57
N GLU A 144 -38.07 -43.41 53.97
CA GLU A 144 -38.57 -43.12 55.33
C GLU A 144 -39.95 -43.76 55.53
N GLU A 145 -40.88 -43.61 54.59
CA GLU A 145 -42.23 -44.21 54.64
C GLU A 145 -42.21 -45.74 54.71
N VAL A 146 -41.42 -46.40 53.87
CA VAL A 146 -41.23 -47.86 53.94
C VAL A 146 -40.70 -48.26 55.32
N GLY A 147 -39.74 -47.49 55.87
CA GLY A 147 -39.21 -47.72 57.20
C GLY A 147 -40.22 -47.51 58.34
N PHE A 148 -41.25 -46.67 58.15
CA PHE A 148 -42.37 -46.54 59.08
C PHE A 148 -43.33 -47.72 58.97
N CYS A 149 -43.77 -48.08 57.76
CA CYS A 149 -44.66 -49.23 57.55
C CYS A 149 -44.06 -50.56 58.06
N SER A 150 -42.76 -50.81 57.82
CA SER A 150 -42.10 -52.02 58.33
C SER A 150 -41.95 -52.07 59.84
N LYS A 151 -42.05 -50.93 60.55
CA LYS A 151 -42.05 -50.89 62.01
C LYS A 151 -43.45 -51.17 62.56
N ASP A 152 -44.49 -50.62 61.93
CA ASP A 152 -45.88 -50.84 62.35
C ASP A 152 -46.33 -52.30 62.13
N GLU A 153 -45.81 -53.00 61.12
CA GLU A 153 -46.06 -54.44 60.90
C GLU A 153 -45.42 -55.36 61.95
N ASN A 154 -44.40 -54.91 62.70
CA ASN A 154 -43.75 -55.70 63.76
C ASN A 154 -44.36 -55.49 65.16
N PHE A 155 -45.38 -54.65 65.30
CA PHE A 155 -46.06 -54.35 66.56
C PHE A 155 -47.50 -54.91 66.66
N ASN A 156 -47.92 -55.77 65.71
CA ASN A 156 -49.13 -56.59 65.79
C ASN A 156 -48.77 -58.08 65.87
#